data_AF-A0A523N2H4-F1
#
_entry.id   AF-A0A523N2H4-F1
#
_cell.length_a   1.000
_cell.length_b   1.000
_cell.length_c   1.000
_cell.angle_alpha   90.00
_cell.angle_beta   90.00
_cell.angle_gamma   90.00
#
_symmetry.space_group_name_H-M   'P 1'
#
loop_
_entity.id
_entity.type
_entity.pdbx_description
1 polymer ?
#
loop_
_entity_poly.entity_id
_entity_poly.type
_entity_poly.pdbx_seq_one_letter_code
_entity_poly.pdbx_strand_id
1 'polypeptide(L)'
;MIRNKPPLLFRIATLAIILSLPLVWGCASTAEKRLEQLGKVLRVYNNAFESKSENGGSGYVQNEYRMDYLLKYSAIQSRVSFFKSQMLNQAYFKDGKPLEINTENPEVDFNEAVITMRYQVTISPSNQLKTFLHDQRWKHNGATWRLEPNLTPFLK
;
A
#
# COMPACT_ATOMS: atom_id res chain seq x y z
N MET A 1 36.18 10.30 70.67
CA MET A 1 35.10 9.55 69.99
C MET A 1 34.35 10.53 69.09
N ILE A 2 34.78 10.68 67.82
CA ILE A 2 34.19 11.64 66.87
C ILE A 2 33.77 10.85 65.63
N ARG A 3 32.47 10.82 65.36
CA ARG A 3 31.81 10.15 64.23
C ARG A 3 31.87 11.10 63.03
N ASN A 4 32.81 10.90 62.11
CA ASN A 4 32.78 11.60 60.82
C ASN A 4 31.82 10.87 59.87
N LYS A 5 30.76 11.55 59.47
CA LYS A 5 29.78 11.10 58.47
C LYS A 5 30.44 11.10 57.08
N PRO A 6 30.10 10.16 56.18
CA PRO A 6 30.62 10.16 54.82
C PRO A 6 30.01 11.32 54.01
N PRO A 7 30.71 11.82 52.98
CA PRO A 7 30.29 12.99 52.22
C PRO A 7 29.09 12.68 51.31
N LEU A 8 28.17 13.64 51.27
CA LEU A 8 26.89 13.66 50.57
C LEU A 8 27.01 13.71 49.02
N LEU A 9 28.14 13.29 48.45
CA LEU A 9 28.45 13.46 47.02
C LEU A 9 28.18 12.20 46.18
N PHE A 10 27.86 11.07 46.81
CA PHE A 10 27.73 9.78 46.12
C PHE A 10 26.31 9.38 45.69
N ARG A 11 25.30 10.24 45.86
CA ARG A 11 23.89 9.91 45.53
C ARG A 11 23.23 10.73 44.43
N ILE A 12 23.95 11.67 43.80
CA ILE A 12 23.37 12.50 42.73
C ILE A 12 23.87 12.08 41.33
N ALA A 13 24.96 11.32 41.24
CA ALA A 13 25.57 10.96 39.96
C ALA A 13 24.82 9.85 39.18
N THR A 14 23.89 9.12 39.81
CA THR A 14 23.19 8.00 39.16
C THR A 14 21.82 8.34 38.59
N LEU A 15 21.32 9.57 38.82
CA LEU A 15 20.00 9.99 38.32
C LEU A 15 20.04 10.85 37.04
N ALA A 16 21.23 11.27 36.59
CA ALA A 16 21.37 12.24 35.50
C ALA A 16 21.69 11.63 34.11
N ILE A 17 21.97 10.32 34.01
CA ILE A 17 22.42 9.69 32.75
C ILE A 17 21.25 9.07 31.95
N ILE A 18 20.03 9.04 32.49
CA ILE A 18 18.85 8.50 31.77
C ILE A 18 18.09 9.61 31.01
N LEU A 19 18.44 10.88 31.19
CA LEU A 19 17.68 12.02 30.62
C LEU A 19 18.23 12.62 29.33
N SER A 20 19.17 11.95 28.64
CA SER A 20 19.77 12.46 27.41
C SER A 20 19.84 11.43 26.29
N LEU A 21 18.84 10.56 26.18
CA LEU A 21 18.53 9.96 24.88
C LEU A 21 17.63 10.97 24.16
N PRO A 22 18.14 11.74 23.17
CA PRO A 22 17.23 12.39 22.24
C PRO A 22 16.44 11.26 21.59
N LEU A 23 15.16 11.16 21.94
CA LEU A 23 14.19 10.48 21.13
C LEU A 23 14.20 11.20 19.78
N VAL A 24 15.07 10.75 18.88
CA VAL A 24 14.97 11.05 17.46
C VAL A 24 13.74 10.28 17.00
N TRP A 25 12.56 10.81 17.34
CA TRP A 25 11.35 10.53 16.61
C TRP A 25 11.57 11.14 15.22
N GLY A 26 12.22 10.38 14.35
CA GLY A 26 12.13 10.62 12.91
C GLY A 26 10.65 10.56 12.58
N CYS A 27 10.00 11.72 12.51
CA CYS A 27 8.64 11.78 11.99
C CYS A 27 8.73 11.38 10.52
N ALA A 28 8.29 10.17 10.21
CA ALA A 28 8.20 9.70 8.83
C ALA A 28 7.52 10.76 7.97
N SER A 29 8.10 11.06 6.81
CA SER A 29 7.62 12.10 5.93
C SER A 29 6.18 11.79 5.47
N THR A 30 5.42 12.81 5.06
CA THR A 30 4.07 12.55 4.52
C THR A 30 4.10 11.61 3.32
N ALA A 31 5.14 11.71 2.49
CA ALA A 31 5.33 10.85 1.33
C ALA A 31 5.67 9.40 1.74
N GLU A 32 6.49 9.21 2.79
CA GLU A 32 6.80 7.89 3.36
C GLU A 32 5.53 7.18 3.85
N LYS A 33 4.70 7.87 4.64
CA LYS A 33 3.43 7.33 5.13
C LYS A 33 2.49 6.99 3.98
N ARG A 34 2.44 7.81 2.92
CA ARG A 34 1.61 7.54 1.73
C ARG A 34 2.09 6.33 0.96
N LEU A 35 3.40 6.14 0.79
CA LEU A 35 3.97 4.96 0.16
C LEU A 35 3.68 3.69 0.96
N GLU A 36 3.88 3.72 2.27
CA GLU A 36 3.57 2.59 3.16
C GLU A 36 2.08 2.22 3.07
N GLN A 37 1.21 3.22 3.15
CA GLN A 37 -0.24 3.02 3.03
C GLN A 37 -0.63 2.46 1.67
N LEU A 38 -0.04 2.95 0.58
CA LEU A 38 -0.27 2.43 -0.76
C LEU A 38 0.13 0.96 -0.84
N GLY A 39 1.33 0.61 -0.40
CA GLY A 39 1.83 -0.77 -0.40
C GLY A 39 0.90 -1.72 0.37
N LYS A 40 0.40 -1.28 1.54
CA LYS A 40 -0.57 -2.05 2.33
C LYS A 40 -1.89 -2.23 1.57
N VAL A 41 -2.44 -1.16 1.00
CA VAL A 41 -3.72 -1.20 0.26
C VAL A 41 -3.60 -2.10 -0.97
N LEU A 42 -2.53 -1.98 -1.75
CA LEU A 42 -2.26 -2.83 -2.92
C LEU A 42 -2.26 -4.31 -2.56
N ARG A 43 -1.54 -4.67 -1.49
CA ARG A 43 -1.47 -6.06 -1.03
C ARG A 43 -2.83 -6.60 -0.62
N VAL A 44 -3.60 -5.84 0.17
CA VAL A 44 -4.91 -6.32 0.66
C VAL A 44 -5.92 -6.40 -0.49
N TYR A 45 -5.96 -5.40 -1.37
CA TYR A 45 -6.84 -5.42 -2.54
C TYR A 45 -6.51 -6.59 -3.47
N ASN A 46 -5.25 -6.75 -3.88
CA ASN A 46 -4.88 -7.81 -4.83
C ASN A 46 -5.12 -9.20 -4.24
N ASN A 47 -4.83 -9.40 -2.96
CA ASN A 47 -5.18 -10.65 -2.28
C ASN A 47 -6.70 -10.90 -2.29
N ALA A 48 -7.52 -9.90 -1.96
CA ALA A 48 -8.98 -10.04 -1.97
C ALA A 48 -9.53 -10.33 -3.38
N PHE A 49 -8.99 -9.66 -4.40
CA PHE A 49 -9.39 -9.82 -5.80
C PHE A 49 -9.03 -11.21 -6.33
N GLU A 50 -7.78 -11.63 -6.16
CA GLU A 50 -7.21 -12.87 -6.73
C GLU A 50 -7.68 -14.12 -5.98
N SER A 51 -7.91 -14.02 -4.66
CA SER A 51 -8.51 -15.10 -3.85
C SER A 51 -10.01 -15.28 -4.07
N LYS A 52 -10.62 -14.46 -4.94
CA LYS A 52 -12.07 -14.48 -5.21
C LYS A 52 -12.95 -14.20 -3.98
N SER A 53 -12.46 -13.39 -3.04
CA SER A 53 -13.26 -12.99 -1.87
C SER A 53 -14.61 -12.41 -2.28
N GLU A 54 -15.65 -12.54 -1.45
CA GLU A 54 -17.03 -12.17 -1.80
C GLU A 54 -17.16 -10.77 -2.42
N ASN A 55 -16.42 -9.80 -1.91
CA ASN A 55 -16.49 -8.41 -2.36
C ASN A 55 -15.34 -7.99 -3.28
N GLY A 56 -14.37 -8.87 -3.55
CA GLY A 56 -13.20 -8.60 -4.39
C GLY A 56 -12.29 -7.46 -3.95
N GLY A 57 -12.43 -6.96 -2.72
CA GLY A 57 -11.77 -5.72 -2.31
C GLY A 57 -12.48 -4.46 -2.80
N SER A 58 -13.78 -4.50 -3.12
CA SER A 58 -14.60 -3.33 -3.48
C SER A 58 -14.55 -2.18 -2.46
N GLY A 59 -14.19 -2.49 -1.21
CA GLY A 59 -13.90 -1.52 -0.16
C GLY A 59 -12.71 -0.61 -0.44
N TYR A 60 -11.88 -0.91 -1.45
CA TYR A 60 -10.78 -0.07 -1.94
C TYR A 60 -11.10 0.64 -3.25
N VAL A 61 -12.24 0.35 -3.88
CA VAL A 61 -12.68 0.99 -5.13
C VAL A 61 -13.29 2.37 -4.81
N GLN A 62 -13.10 3.33 -5.71
CA GLN A 62 -13.77 4.64 -5.63
C GLN A 62 -15.30 4.45 -5.61
N ASN A 63 -16.00 5.31 -4.88
CA ASN A 63 -17.41 5.07 -4.52
C ASN A 63 -18.32 5.02 -5.76
N GLU A 64 -18.08 5.92 -6.71
CA GLU A 64 -18.81 6.06 -7.98
C GLU A 64 -18.71 4.81 -8.88
N TYR A 65 -17.65 4.01 -8.76
CA TYR A 65 -17.46 2.80 -9.58
C TYR A 65 -17.82 1.51 -8.85
N ARG A 66 -18.13 1.55 -7.54
CA ARG A 66 -18.24 0.34 -6.71
C ARG A 66 -19.34 -0.63 -7.17
N MET A 67 -20.48 -0.12 -7.61
CA MET A 67 -21.59 -0.96 -8.07
C MET A 67 -21.27 -1.68 -9.39
N ASP A 68 -20.78 -0.94 -10.39
CA ASP A 68 -20.36 -1.52 -11.67
C ASP A 68 -19.20 -2.51 -11.49
N TYR A 69 -18.27 -2.19 -10.59
CA TYR A 69 -17.19 -3.09 -10.19
C TYR A 69 -17.73 -4.43 -9.65
N LEU A 70 -18.65 -4.41 -8.68
CA LEU A 70 -19.19 -5.62 -8.07
C LEU A 70 -19.96 -6.49 -9.09
N LEU A 71 -20.74 -5.86 -9.97
CA LEU A 71 -21.44 -6.57 -11.05
C LEU A 71 -20.47 -7.29 -11.97
N LYS A 72 -19.42 -6.60 -12.44
CA LYS A 72 -18.38 -7.17 -13.30
C LYS A 72 -17.53 -8.22 -12.58
N TYR A 73 -17.25 -8.01 -11.30
CA TYR A 73 -16.44 -8.91 -10.50
C TYR A 73 -17.11 -10.27 -10.31
N SER A 74 -18.44 -10.33 -10.21
CA SER A 74 -19.17 -11.61 -10.15
C SER A 74 -18.89 -12.53 -11.36
N ALA A 75 -18.73 -11.94 -12.55
CA ALA A 75 -18.36 -12.67 -13.76
C ALA A 75 -16.89 -13.12 -13.73
N ILE A 76 -16.00 -12.34 -13.12
CA ILE A 76 -14.60 -12.73 -12.91
C ILE A 76 -14.51 -13.91 -11.92
N GLN A 77 -15.22 -13.85 -10.80
CA GLN A 77 -15.22 -14.91 -9.79
C GLN A 77 -15.62 -16.26 -10.40
N SER A 78 -16.63 -16.27 -11.27
CA SER A 78 -17.12 -17.49 -11.92
C SER A 78 -16.26 -17.97 -13.10
N ARG A 79 -15.61 -17.07 -13.85
CA ARG A 79 -14.98 -17.43 -15.13
C ARG A 79 -13.46 -17.45 -15.13
N VAL A 80 -12.81 -16.69 -14.26
CA VAL A 80 -11.36 -16.46 -14.31
C VAL A 80 -10.66 -17.27 -13.23
N SER A 81 -9.62 -18.02 -13.57
CA SER A 81 -8.74 -18.67 -12.58
C SER A 81 -7.38 -18.00 -12.59
N PHE A 82 -6.92 -17.55 -11.42
CA PHE A 82 -5.64 -16.88 -11.24
C PHE A 82 -4.55 -17.90 -10.93
N PHE A 83 -3.45 -17.87 -11.69
CA PHE A 83 -2.29 -18.74 -11.47
C PHE A 83 -1.10 -17.97 -10.91
N LYS A 84 -0.80 -16.82 -11.52
CA LYS A 84 0.31 -15.97 -11.10
C LYS A 84 -0.05 -14.50 -11.31
N SER A 85 0.28 -13.68 -10.33
CA SER A 85 0.28 -12.23 -10.40
C SER A 85 1.68 -11.72 -10.04
N GLN A 86 2.13 -10.66 -10.68
CA GLN A 86 3.38 -10.01 -10.33
C GLN A 86 3.32 -8.52 -10.64
N MET A 87 3.71 -7.70 -9.67
CA MET A 87 3.92 -6.28 -9.90
C MET A 87 5.22 -6.07 -10.69
N LEU A 88 5.14 -5.35 -11.81
CA LEU A 88 6.29 -5.07 -12.67
C LEU A 88 6.82 -3.66 -12.46
N ASN A 89 5.94 -2.68 -12.29
CA ASN A 89 6.31 -1.28 -12.21
C ASN A 89 5.34 -0.49 -11.32
N GLN A 90 5.84 0.62 -10.79
CA GLN A 90 5.10 1.62 -10.04
C GLN A 90 5.48 3.00 -10.58
N ALA A 91 4.49 3.74 -11.07
CA ALA A 91 4.66 5.13 -11.48
C ALA A 91 3.85 6.04 -10.56
N TYR A 92 4.43 7.16 -10.15
CA TYR A 92 3.82 8.10 -9.21
C TYR A 92 3.53 9.43 -9.88
N PHE A 93 2.46 10.08 -9.44
CA PHE A 93 2.02 11.33 -10.01
C PHE A 93 1.54 12.28 -8.92
N LYS A 94 1.70 13.57 -9.20
CA LYS A 94 1.11 14.67 -8.46
C LYS A 94 0.23 15.47 -9.40
N ASP A 95 -1.08 15.42 -9.17
CA ASP A 95 -2.07 16.17 -9.95
C ASP A 95 -1.92 15.91 -11.46
N GLY A 96 -1.84 14.64 -11.85
CA GLY A 96 -1.65 14.17 -13.22
C GLY A 96 -0.25 14.32 -13.80
N LYS A 97 0.71 14.94 -13.10
CA LYS A 97 2.10 15.08 -13.58
C LYS A 97 2.98 13.96 -13.05
N PRO A 98 3.78 13.29 -13.90
CA PRO A 98 4.65 12.21 -13.45
C PRO A 98 5.72 12.74 -12.48
N LEU A 99 6.04 11.93 -11.47
CA LEU A 99 7.07 12.19 -10.48
C LEU A 99 8.02 11.00 -10.40
N GLU A 100 9.31 11.29 -10.35
CA GLU A 100 10.31 10.33 -9.91
C GLU A 100 10.40 10.40 -8.39
N ILE A 101 10.10 9.28 -7.73
CA ILE A 101 10.16 9.18 -6.27
C ILE A 101 11.27 8.22 -5.91
N ASN A 102 12.18 8.67 -5.05
CA ASN A 102 13.08 7.77 -4.34
C ASN A 102 12.27 7.01 -3.29
N THR A 103 12.04 5.72 -3.50
CA THR A 103 11.24 4.89 -2.60
C THR A 103 11.91 4.62 -1.25
N GLU A 104 13.23 4.80 -1.15
CA GLU A 104 13.98 4.61 0.10
C GLU A 104 13.94 5.85 1.00
N ASN A 105 13.92 7.04 0.39
CA ASN A 105 13.77 8.31 1.08
C ASN A 105 12.81 9.23 0.30
N PRO A 106 11.49 9.03 0.45
CA PRO A 106 10.49 9.79 -0.28
C PRO A 106 10.34 11.18 0.34
N GLU A 107 10.79 12.19 -0.39
CA GLU A 107 10.71 13.60 0.04
C GLU A 107 9.55 14.35 -0.64
N VAL A 108 9.13 13.88 -1.82
CA VAL A 108 8.14 14.54 -2.66
C VAL A 108 6.76 13.92 -2.46
N ASP A 109 5.77 14.76 -2.17
CA ASP A 109 4.38 14.34 -2.01
C ASP A 109 3.72 13.95 -3.35
N PHE A 110 2.85 12.95 -3.33
CA PHE A 110 2.15 12.41 -4.50
C PHE A 110 0.73 11.97 -4.10
N ASN A 111 -0.21 12.03 -5.05
CA ASN A 111 -1.62 11.69 -4.81
C ASN A 111 -2.19 10.68 -5.80
N GLU A 112 -1.38 10.22 -6.74
CA GLU A 112 -1.77 9.30 -7.78
C GLU A 112 -0.66 8.26 -8.01
N ALA A 113 -1.04 7.03 -8.29
CA ALA A 113 -0.11 5.95 -8.60
C ALA A 113 -0.70 5.03 -9.68
N VAL A 114 0.16 4.57 -10.58
CA VAL A 114 -0.17 3.54 -11.58
C VAL A 114 0.71 2.33 -11.33
N ILE A 115 0.07 1.19 -11.06
CA ILE A 115 0.73 -0.06 -10.73
C ILE A 115 0.52 -1.03 -11.88
N THR A 116 1.61 -1.39 -12.57
CA THR A 116 1.55 -2.34 -13.69
C THR A 116 1.70 -3.74 -13.15
N MET A 117 0.65 -4.55 -13.33
CA MET A 117 0.61 -5.95 -12.92
C MET A 117 0.69 -6.86 -14.15
N ARG A 118 1.43 -7.95 -14.03
CA ARG A 118 1.39 -9.09 -14.96
C ARG A 118 0.52 -10.18 -14.38
N TYR A 119 -0.50 -10.59 -15.12
CA TYR A 119 -1.38 -11.69 -14.76
C TYR A 119 -1.18 -12.88 -15.68
N GLN A 120 -1.19 -14.08 -15.08
CA GLN A 120 -1.36 -15.36 -15.77
C GLN A 120 -2.66 -15.99 -15.28
N VAL A 121 -3.61 -16.13 -16.19
CA VAL A 121 -4.97 -16.59 -15.88
C VAL A 121 -5.49 -17.56 -16.93
N THR A 122 -6.51 -18.34 -16.60
CA THR A 122 -7.40 -18.96 -17.60
C THR A 122 -8.78 -18.31 -17.51
N ILE A 123 -9.50 -18.24 -18.63
CA ILE A 123 -10.81 -17.57 -18.71
C ILE A 123 -11.79 -18.48 -19.43
N SER A 124 -12.75 -19.02 -18.67
CA SER A 124 -13.81 -19.90 -19.17
C SER A 124 -14.63 -19.21 -20.29
N PRO A 125 -14.98 -19.94 -21.37
CA PRO A 125 -14.88 -21.41 -21.54
C PRO A 125 -13.51 -21.91 -22.03
N SER A 126 -12.53 -21.04 -22.28
CA SER A 126 -11.20 -21.45 -22.70
C SER A 126 -10.34 -21.88 -21.52
N ASN A 127 -9.69 -23.04 -21.65
CA ASN A 127 -8.69 -23.51 -20.69
C ASN A 127 -7.25 -23.09 -21.06
N GLN A 128 -7.09 -22.21 -22.07
CA GLN A 128 -5.77 -21.71 -22.44
C GLN A 128 -5.26 -20.69 -21.42
N LEU A 129 -4.00 -20.83 -21.04
CA LEU A 129 -3.31 -19.88 -20.19
C LEU A 129 -3.07 -18.57 -20.97
N LYS A 130 -3.67 -17.49 -20.51
CA LYS A 130 -3.46 -16.13 -21.02
C LYS A 130 -2.50 -15.38 -20.09
N THR A 131 -1.53 -14.70 -20.67
CA THR A 131 -0.67 -13.75 -19.96
C THR A 131 -0.92 -12.34 -20.47
N PHE A 132 -1.18 -11.38 -19.59
CA PHE A 132 -1.35 -9.99 -20.00
C PHE A 132 -0.87 -9.01 -18.93
N LEU A 133 -0.66 -7.76 -19.35
CA LEU A 133 -0.37 -6.63 -18.48
C LEU A 133 -1.66 -5.88 -18.16
N HIS A 134 -1.79 -5.44 -16.91
CA HIS A 134 -2.93 -4.69 -16.42
C HIS A 134 -2.45 -3.56 -15.52
N ASP A 135 -2.78 -2.33 -15.90
CA ASP A 135 -2.48 -1.15 -15.10
C ASP A 135 -3.63 -0.87 -14.12
N GLN A 136 -3.29 -0.81 -12.84
CA GLN A 136 -4.18 -0.39 -11.78
C GLN A 136 -3.93 1.08 -11.45
N ARG A 137 -4.97 1.92 -11.56
CA ARG A 137 -4.87 3.35 -11.27
C ARG A 137 -5.40 3.66 -9.88
N TRP A 138 -4.57 4.25 -9.04
CA TRP A 138 -4.85 4.55 -7.64
C TRP A 138 -4.81 6.05 -7.40
N LYS A 139 -5.81 6.56 -6.70
CA LYS A 139 -5.90 7.98 -6.29
C LYS A 139 -6.02 8.08 -4.78
N HIS A 140 -5.30 9.01 -4.18
CA HIS A 140 -5.36 9.30 -2.75
C HIS A 140 -6.39 10.41 -2.50
N ASN A 141 -7.47 10.10 -1.79
CA ASN A 141 -8.58 11.05 -1.57
C ASN A 141 -8.45 11.88 -0.28
N GLY A 142 -7.24 12.00 0.26
CA GLY A 142 -6.97 12.68 1.54
C GLY A 142 -7.00 11.76 2.75
N ALA A 143 -7.77 10.67 2.72
CA ALA A 143 -7.82 9.68 3.80
C ALA A 143 -7.16 8.35 3.41
N THR A 144 -7.39 7.87 2.19
CA THR A 144 -6.83 6.60 1.73
C THR A 144 -6.70 6.51 0.22
N TRP A 145 -5.98 5.49 -0.21
CA TRP A 145 -5.86 5.10 -1.62
C TRP A 145 -7.11 4.40 -2.11
N ARG A 146 -7.59 4.81 -3.27
CA ARG A 146 -8.78 4.28 -3.94
C ARG A 146 -8.49 3.91 -5.39
N LEU A 147 -8.92 2.73 -5.78
CA LEU A 147 -8.78 2.20 -7.14
C LEU A 147 -9.84 2.81 -8.06
N GLU A 148 -9.40 3.31 -9.21
CA GLU A 148 -10.20 3.52 -10.41
C GLU A 148 -10.20 2.20 -11.20
N PRO A 149 -11.28 1.40 -11.17
CA PRO A 149 -11.22 0.01 -11.61
C PRO A 149 -11.31 -0.11 -13.13
N ASN A 150 -10.52 -1.02 -13.70
CA ASN A 150 -10.65 -1.46 -15.09
C ASN A 150 -10.62 -2.98 -15.18
N LEU A 151 -11.80 -3.59 -15.20
CA LEU A 151 -11.95 -5.05 -15.21
C LEU A 151 -12.02 -5.67 -16.61
N THR A 152 -12.00 -4.84 -17.66
CA THR A 152 -12.15 -5.28 -19.05
C THR A 152 -11.18 -6.40 -19.47
N PRO A 153 -9.88 -6.40 -19.10
CA PRO A 153 -8.95 -7.47 -19.50
C PRO A 153 -9.36 -8.86 -19.03
N PHE A 154 -10.07 -8.96 -17.89
CA PHE A 154 -10.50 -10.22 -17.29
C PHE A 154 -11.83 -10.75 -17.85
N LEU A 155 -12.54 -9.92 -18.62
CA LEU A 155 -13.86 -10.24 -19.16
C LEU A 155 -13.83 -10.58 -20.66
N LYS A 156 -12.63 -10.60 -21.26
CA LYS A 156 -12.38 -10.87 -22.69
C LYS A 156 -11.96 -12.31 -22.97
#